data_AF-A0A6G3ZN10-F1
#
_entry.id   AF-A0A6G3ZN10-F1
#
_cell.length_a   1.000
_cell.length_b   1.000
_cell.length_c   1.000
_cell.angle_alpha   90.00
_cell.angle_beta   90.00
_cell.angle_gamma   90.00
#
_symmetry.space_group_name_H-M   'P 1'
#
loop_
_entity.id
_entity.type
_entity.pdbx_description
1 polymer ?
#
loop_
_entity_poly.entity_id
_entity_poly.type
_entity_poly.pdbx_seq_one_letter_code
_entity_poly.pdbx_strand_id
1 'polypeptide(L)'
;MSESVSDADAPEAPTRSFRATVNADAIQTAVDLVAALLDECHLSFDEDGVRMWGMDPATVASVDLTLERAAFDDYEATGVRSGVDLSRLGDVVGMADSGQSVHLELDHETRTLEIRFGGLEYALTLIDPETIRRPPDRPSENFDFAGGVVADTDDFDWAVRAADMVSDHLALGIDAEEDAFFVEAEGDTDDVSLVLTADDLVEVRPGEARSLFSLDYLSVIGRAMPSDLDVDLRLGTEQPVAIEYEFADEAGSVAYFVAPRISRR
;
A
#
# COMPACT_ATOMS: atom_id res chain seq x y z
N MET A 1 66.46 12.52 -4.97
CA MET A 1 65.99 11.16 -4.63
C MET A 1 65.41 11.28 -3.24
N SER A 2 64.12 11.57 -3.12
CA SER A 2 63.03 10.57 -3.09
C SER A 2 62.42 10.69 -1.69
N GLU A 3 61.13 10.75 -1.42
CA GLU A 3 59.90 10.62 -2.20
C GLU A 3 58.83 11.41 -1.43
N SER A 4 58.03 12.20 -2.16
CA SER A 4 56.75 12.71 -1.72
C SER A 4 55.75 11.58 -1.76
N VAL A 5 55.30 11.10 -0.60
CA VAL A 5 54.19 10.14 -0.52
C VAL A 5 52.91 10.94 -0.72
N SER A 6 52.26 10.69 -1.85
CA SER A 6 50.93 11.15 -2.21
C SER A 6 49.91 10.67 -1.17
N ASP A 7 49.11 11.58 -0.64
CA ASP A 7 47.84 11.25 0.00
C ASP A 7 47.01 10.48 -1.02
N ALA A 8 46.85 9.18 -0.77
CA ALA A 8 45.98 8.31 -1.52
C ALA A 8 44.54 8.60 -1.07
N ASP A 9 43.75 9.00 -2.06
CA ASP A 9 42.29 9.03 -2.07
C ASP A 9 41.73 7.87 -1.23
N ALA A 10 41.18 8.19 -0.07
CA ALA A 10 40.36 7.24 0.67
C ALA A 10 39.08 7.06 -0.14
N PRO A 11 38.58 5.83 -0.37
CA PRO A 11 37.30 5.67 -1.03
C PRO A 11 36.23 6.38 -0.19
N GLU A 12 35.61 7.42 -0.76
CA GLU A 12 34.37 7.97 -0.22
C GLU A 12 33.43 6.78 0.04
N ALA A 13 32.93 6.67 1.27
CA ALA A 13 31.87 5.73 1.55
C ALA A 13 30.77 5.97 0.52
N PRO A 14 30.14 4.93 -0.07
CA PRO A 14 29.13 5.13 -1.11
C PRO A 14 28.12 6.13 -0.56
N THR A 15 28.10 7.32 -1.16
CA THR A 15 27.18 8.37 -0.78
C THR A 15 25.83 7.75 -1.00
N ARG A 16 25.11 7.54 0.11
CA ARG A 16 23.72 7.18 -0.01
C ARG A 16 23.09 8.27 -0.87
N SER A 17 22.45 7.93 -1.98
CA SER A 17 21.82 8.90 -2.87
C SER A 17 20.45 8.39 -3.24
N PHE A 18 19.52 9.33 -3.39
CA PHE A 18 18.24 9.08 -4.03
C PHE A 18 17.90 10.30 -4.85
N ARG A 19 17.61 10.08 -6.12
CA ARG A 19 17.06 11.08 -7.03
C ARG A 19 16.11 10.39 -7.99
N ALA A 20 14.91 10.94 -8.13
CA ALA A 20 13.95 10.43 -9.08
C ALA A 20 13.08 11.53 -9.69
N THR A 21 12.53 11.25 -10.86
CA THR A 21 11.46 12.07 -11.47
C THR A 21 10.26 11.17 -11.73
N VAL A 22 9.11 11.53 -11.19
CA VAL A 22 7.87 10.74 -11.23
C VAL A 22 6.70 11.60 -11.71
N ASN A 23 5.72 10.97 -12.33
CA ASN A 23 4.45 11.64 -12.63
C ASN A 23 3.69 11.98 -11.33
N ALA A 24 3.14 13.19 -11.23
CA ALA A 24 2.40 13.68 -10.08
C ALA A 24 1.24 12.76 -9.68
N ASP A 25 0.48 12.26 -10.66
CA ASP A 25 -0.67 11.38 -10.41
C ASP A 25 -0.21 10.06 -9.75
N ALA A 26 0.88 9.46 -10.26
CA ALA A 26 1.40 8.20 -9.74
C ALA A 26 1.89 8.30 -8.29
N ILE A 27 2.66 9.35 -7.95
CA ILE A 27 3.13 9.55 -6.57
C ILE A 27 1.99 9.97 -5.63
N GLN A 28 1.03 10.77 -6.10
CA GLN A 28 -0.13 11.15 -5.33
C GLN A 28 -0.98 9.92 -4.99
N THR A 29 -1.30 9.08 -5.98
CA THR A 29 -2.01 7.81 -5.75
C THR A 29 -1.25 6.95 -4.75
N ALA A 30 0.06 6.75 -4.91
CA ALA A 30 0.84 5.96 -3.96
C ALA A 30 0.75 6.50 -2.52
N VAL A 31 0.82 7.81 -2.34
CA VAL A 31 0.70 8.43 -1.01
C VAL A 31 -0.71 8.26 -0.43
N ASP A 32 -1.75 8.50 -1.23
CA ASP A 32 -3.15 8.38 -0.80
C ASP A 32 -3.49 6.95 -0.36
N LEU A 33 -3.01 5.95 -1.10
CA LEU A 33 -3.21 4.54 -0.79
C LEU A 33 -2.63 4.15 0.58
N VAL A 34 -1.46 4.67 0.93
CA VAL A 34 -0.82 4.40 2.23
C VAL A 34 -1.46 5.25 3.34
N ALA A 35 -1.76 6.52 3.03
CA ALA A 35 -2.37 7.49 3.94
C ALA A 35 -3.79 7.10 4.38
N ALA A 36 -4.49 6.27 3.58
CA ALA A 36 -5.79 5.72 3.95
C ALA A 36 -5.78 4.94 5.27
N LEU A 37 -4.63 4.37 5.65
CA LEU A 37 -4.47 3.56 6.87
C LEU A 37 -3.50 4.15 7.89
N LEU A 38 -2.52 4.94 7.45
CA LEU A 38 -1.37 5.34 8.25
C LEU A 38 -1.15 6.85 8.23
N ASP A 39 -0.75 7.41 9.37
CA ASP A 39 -0.26 8.80 9.44
C ASP A 39 1.21 8.90 8.99
N GLU A 40 2.00 7.85 9.26
CA GLU A 40 3.43 7.77 9.00
C GLU A 40 3.79 6.35 8.51
N CYS A 41 4.73 6.25 7.57
CA CYS A 41 5.21 4.96 7.08
C CYS A 41 6.73 4.90 6.95
N HIS A 42 7.24 3.67 6.80
CA HIS A 42 8.59 3.45 6.29
C HIS A 42 8.61 3.75 4.81
N LEU A 43 9.70 4.37 4.38
CA LEU A 43 9.99 4.72 3.00
C LEU A 43 11.39 4.19 2.68
N SER A 44 11.49 3.36 1.66
CA SER A 44 12.79 2.93 1.14
C SER A 44 12.94 3.19 -0.34
N PHE A 45 14.15 3.52 -0.73
CA PHE A 45 14.56 3.75 -2.10
C PHE A 45 15.74 2.84 -2.40
N ASP A 46 15.56 1.86 -3.29
CA ASP A 46 16.60 0.95 -3.75
C ASP A 46 16.61 0.83 -5.27
N GLU A 47 17.44 -0.04 -5.83
CA GLU A 47 17.62 -0.20 -7.28
C GLU A 47 16.34 -0.67 -8.00
N ASP A 48 15.41 -1.30 -7.27
CA ASP A 48 14.17 -1.86 -7.80
C ASP A 48 13.05 -0.82 -7.81
N GLY A 49 13.05 0.11 -6.85
CA GLY A 49 12.08 1.20 -6.79
C GLY A 49 11.91 1.82 -5.41
N VAL A 50 10.74 2.43 -5.23
CA VAL A 50 10.32 3.06 -3.99
C VAL A 50 9.29 2.19 -3.29
N ARG A 51 9.54 1.84 -2.03
CA ARG A 51 8.60 1.07 -1.21
C ARG A 51 8.12 1.90 -0.03
N MET A 52 6.81 1.87 0.20
CA MET A 52 6.12 2.53 1.31
C MET A 52 5.34 1.49 2.10
N TRP A 53 5.67 1.29 3.37
CA TRP A 53 5.00 0.23 4.15
C TRP A 53 4.87 0.57 5.63
N GLY A 54 3.87 -0.01 6.27
CA GLY A 54 3.62 0.20 7.69
C GLY A 54 2.44 -0.60 8.23
N MET A 55 2.20 -0.44 9.53
CA MET A 55 1.11 -1.09 10.25
C MET A 55 0.44 -0.08 11.17
N ASP A 56 -0.88 -0.16 11.26
CA ASP A 56 -1.67 0.75 12.08
C ASP A 56 -1.34 0.59 13.57
N PRO A 57 -1.62 1.61 14.42
CA PRO A 57 -1.31 1.54 15.85
C PRO A 57 -1.99 0.37 16.58
N ALA A 58 -3.16 -0.09 16.11
CA ALA A 58 -3.89 -1.20 16.70
C ALA A 58 -3.39 -2.59 16.26
N THR A 59 -2.43 -2.65 15.33
CA THR A 59 -1.86 -3.89 14.79
C THR A 59 -2.91 -4.81 14.13
N VAL A 60 -3.91 -4.19 13.50
CA VAL A 60 -5.02 -4.85 12.80
C VAL A 60 -4.81 -4.79 11.29
N ALA A 61 -4.30 -3.68 10.76
CA ALA A 61 -4.12 -3.48 9.34
C ALA A 61 -2.69 -3.06 9.00
N SER A 62 -2.18 -3.55 7.86
CA SER A 62 -0.92 -3.12 7.29
C SER A 62 -1.05 -2.90 5.79
N VAL A 63 -0.21 -2.03 5.27
CA VAL A 63 -0.08 -1.74 3.85
C VAL A 63 1.38 -1.88 3.45
N ASP A 64 1.59 -2.43 2.26
CA ASP A 64 2.89 -2.57 1.61
C ASP A 64 2.72 -2.17 0.15
N LEU A 65 3.27 -1.02 -0.22
CA LEU A 65 3.16 -0.42 -1.54
C LEU A 65 4.55 -0.33 -2.17
N THR A 66 4.63 -0.65 -3.45
CA THR A 66 5.84 -0.47 -4.26
C THR A 66 5.51 0.33 -5.51
N LEU A 67 6.31 1.35 -5.79
CA LEU A 67 6.44 1.96 -7.12
C LEU A 67 7.74 1.43 -7.72
N GLU A 68 7.62 0.63 -8.78
CA GLU A 68 8.76 0.09 -9.49
C GLU A 68 9.55 1.20 -10.18
N ARG A 69 10.83 0.93 -10.48
CA ARG A 69 11.67 1.84 -11.27
C ARG A 69 11.00 2.29 -12.58
N ALA A 70 10.15 1.47 -13.18
CA ALA A 70 9.42 1.79 -14.40
C ALA A 70 8.43 2.97 -14.25
N ALA A 71 8.01 3.29 -13.02
CA ALA A 71 7.14 4.44 -12.72
C ALA A 71 7.87 5.80 -12.83
N PHE A 72 9.20 5.79 -13.01
CA PHE A 72 10.04 6.98 -12.96
C PHE A 72 10.73 7.25 -14.31
N ASP A 73 10.75 8.52 -14.72
CA ASP A 73 11.45 8.99 -15.93
C ASP A 73 12.98 8.94 -15.76
N ASP A 74 13.44 9.29 -14.55
CA ASP A 74 14.84 9.25 -14.12
C ASP A 74 14.86 8.67 -12.72
N TYR A 75 15.82 7.80 -12.43
CA TYR A 75 15.89 7.10 -11.15
C TYR A 75 17.32 6.66 -10.82
N GLU A 76 17.80 7.12 -9.66
CA GLU A 76 19.05 6.72 -9.04
C GLU A 76 18.81 6.52 -7.53
N ALA A 77 19.13 5.33 -7.02
CA ALA A 77 19.06 5.04 -5.60
C ALA A 77 20.15 4.04 -5.18
N THR A 78 20.70 4.21 -3.99
CA THR A 78 21.77 3.35 -3.45
C THR A 78 21.34 2.57 -2.19
N GLY A 79 20.03 2.44 -1.95
CA GLY A 79 19.50 1.77 -0.76
C GLY A 79 19.46 2.67 0.47
N VAL A 80 18.38 3.44 0.60
CA VAL A 80 18.12 4.29 1.78
C VAL A 80 16.79 3.93 2.39
N ARG A 81 16.71 4.01 3.73
CA ARG A 81 15.48 3.83 4.50
C ARG A 81 15.26 5.05 5.38
N SER A 82 14.04 5.53 5.44
CA SER A 82 13.62 6.67 6.26
C SER A 82 12.15 6.52 6.62
N GLY A 83 11.68 7.35 7.54
CA GLY A 83 10.25 7.52 7.79
C GLY A 83 9.73 8.79 7.13
N VAL A 84 8.43 8.83 6.81
CA VAL A 84 7.78 10.02 6.25
C VAL A 84 6.40 10.24 6.86
N ASP A 85 6.05 11.52 7.07
CA ASP A 85 4.71 11.97 7.41
C ASP A 85 3.89 12.02 6.11
N LEU A 86 2.90 11.13 6.01
CA LEU A 86 2.10 10.93 4.80
C LEU A 86 1.19 12.13 4.52
N SER A 87 0.69 12.78 5.58
CA SER A 87 -0.15 13.97 5.44
C SER A 87 0.64 15.11 4.77
N ARG A 88 1.88 15.34 5.22
CA ARG A 88 2.74 16.38 4.65
C ARG A 88 3.23 16.04 3.26
N LEU A 89 3.59 14.78 3.02
CA LEU A 89 4.01 14.34 1.69
C LEU A 89 2.86 14.50 0.69
N GLY A 90 1.66 14.04 1.06
CA GLY A 90 0.43 14.15 0.26
C GLY A 90 0.06 15.61 0.00
N ASP A 91 0.06 16.47 1.02
CA ASP A 91 -0.22 17.89 0.87
C ASP A 91 0.71 18.56 -0.15
N VAL A 92 2.00 18.19 -0.18
CA VAL A 92 2.99 18.80 -1.08
C VAL A 92 2.88 18.24 -2.49
N VAL A 93 2.85 16.92 -2.66
CA VAL A 93 2.78 16.31 -4.01
C VAL A 93 1.43 16.59 -4.67
N GLY A 94 0.36 16.73 -3.90
CA GLY A 94 -0.98 17.08 -4.38
C GLY A 94 -1.15 18.53 -4.83
N MET A 95 -0.13 19.39 -4.64
CA MET A 95 -0.12 20.73 -5.27
C MET A 95 0.35 20.70 -6.73
N ALA A 96 0.93 19.59 -7.20
CA ALA A 96 1.34 19.45 -8.59
C ALA A 96 0.11 19.28 -9.50
N ASP A 97 0.17 19.84 -10.70
CA ASP A 97 -0.88 19.64 -11.70
C ASP A 97 -0.86 18.18 -12.20
N SER A 98 -2.03 17.63 -12.56
CA SER A 98 -2.09 16.29 -13.16
C SER A 98 -1.21 16.19 -14.41
N GLY A 99 -0.49 15.07 -14.54
CA GLY A 99 0.51 14.84 -15.59
C GLY A 99 1.84 15.60 -15.41
N GLN A 100 2.01 16.41 -14.36
CA GLN A 100 3.24 17.15 -14.11
C GLN A 100 4.35 16.23 -13.60
N SER A 101 5.59 16.49 -13.99
CA SER A 101 6.77 15.82 -13.42
C SER A 101 7.12 16.41 -12.05
N VAL A 102 7.25 15.52 -11.06
CA VAL A 102 7.71 15.81 -9.70
C VAL A 102 9.12 15.26 -9.54
N HIS A 103 10.07 16.12 -9.16
CA HIS A 103 11.43 15.72 -8.87
C HIS A 103 11.60 15.50 -7.36
N LEU A 104 12.15 14.35 -7.00
CA LEU A 104 12.44 13.95 -5.63
C LEU A 104 13.95 13.78 -5.48
N GLU A 105 14.54 14.37 -4.44
CA GLU A 105 15.97 14.22 -4.15
C GLU A 105 16.18 14.14 -2.63
N LEU A 106 16.99 13.19 -2.18
CA LEU A 106 17.29 13.03 -0.77
C LEU A 106 18.56 13.80 -0.38
N ASP A 107 18.43 14.74 0.56
CA ASP A 107 19.55 15.39 1.21
C ASP A 107 19.90 14.67 2.52
N HIS A 108 21.08 14.04 2.54
CA HIS A 108 21.58 13.28 3.69
C HIS A 108 22.09 14.15 4.83
N GLU A 109 22.53 15.38 4.52
CA GLU A 109 23.08 16.29 5.52
C GLU A 109 21.95 16.85 6.39
N THR A 110 20.86 17.25 5.74
CA THR A 110 19.69 17.85 6.40
C THR A 110 18.61 16.83 6.75
N ARG A 111 18.69 15.61 6.21
CA ARG A 111 17.69 14.54 6.35
C ARG A 111 16.32 14.98 5.83
N THR A 112 16.32 15.66 4.69
CA THR A 112 15.11 16.11 4.01
C THR A 112 14.94 15.42 2.67
N LEU A 113 13.69 15.21 2.28
CA LEU A 113 13.31 14.91 0.91
C LEU A 113 12.96 16.24 0.22
N GLU A 114 13.80 16.65 -0.71
CA GLU A 114 13.59 17.82 -1.55
C GLU A 114 12.62 17.46 -2.68
N ILE A 115 11.48 18.14 -2.72
CA ILE A 115 10.39 17.94 -3.68
C ILE A 115 10.30 19.19 -4.56
N ARG A 116 10.38 19.03 -5.88
CA ARG A 116 10.37 20.15 -6.83
C ARG A 116 9.47 19.89 -8.02
N PHE A 117 8.61 20.84 -8.34
CA PHE A 117 7.75 20.86 -9.53
C PHE A 117 7.22 22.27 -9.75
N GLY A 118 6.95 22.68 -10.99
CA GLY A 118 6.27 23.95 -11.28
C GLY A 118 6.95 25.23 -10.75
N GLY A 119 8.24 25.18 -10.40
CA GLY A 119 8.96 26.27 -9.74
C GLY A 119 8.81 26.32 -8.21
N LEU A 120 8.08 25.38 -7.61
CA LEU A 120 8.10 25.11 -6.17
C LEU A 120 9.34 24.29 -5.81
N GLU A 121 9.95 24.61 -4.67
CA GLU A 121 10.94 23.79 -3.99
C GLU A 121 10.50 23.63 -2.54
N TYR A 122 10.36 22.40 -2.07
CA TYR A 122 9.92 22.07 -0.72
C TYR A 122 10.83 21.04 -0.08
N ALA A 123 11.38 21.35 1.09
CA ALA A 123 12.23 20.46 1.88
C ALA A 123 11.39 19.75 2.96
N LEU A 124 11.02 18.48 2.74
CA LEU A 124 10.26 17.68 3.69
C LEU A 124 11.19 16.97 4.68
N THR A 125 11.12 17.30 5.97
CA THR A 125 11.90 16.61 7.00
C THR A 125 11.48 15.15 7.14
N LEU A 126 12.45 14.24 7.10
CA LEU A 126 12.22 12.80 7.27
C LEU A 126 12.25 12.39 8.74
N ILE A 127 11.50 11.35 9.05
CA ILE A 127 11.40 10.74 10.38
C ILE A 127 12.47 9.65 10.50
N ASP A 128 12.99 9.46 11.71
CA ASP A 128 13.87 8.33 11.99
C ASP A 128 13.07 7.02 11.84
N PRO A 129 13.44 6.12 10.92
CA PRO A 129 12.68 4.89 10.70
C PRO A 129 12.63 4.02 11.98
N GLU A 130 13.57 4.14 12.91
CA GLU A 130 13.53 3.38 14.16
C GLU A 130 12.38 3.80 15.09
N THR A 131 11.78 4.98 14.90
CA THR A 131 10.63 5.44 15.70
C THR A 131 9.29 5.00 15.14
N ILE A 132 9.25 4.51 13.90
CA ILE A 132 8.04 4.04 13.23
C ILE A 132 7.89 2.54 13.44
N ARG A 133 6.68 2.10 13.82
CA ARG A 133 6.38 0.67 13.97
C ARG A 133 6.60 -0.06 12.65
N ARG A 134 7.24 -1.22 12.73
CA ARG A 134 7.50 -2.07 11.55
C ARG A 134 6.56 -3.28 11.55
N PRO A 135 5.85 -3.55 10.44
CA PRO A 135 5.32 -4.89 10.22
C PRO A 135 6.50 -5.88 10.00
N PRO A 136 6.25 -7.20 10.10
CA PRO A 136 7.20 -8.21 9.64
C PRO A 136 7.56 -7.98 8.16
N ASP A 137 8.79 -8.30 7.74
CA ASP A 137 9.25 -8.03 6.36
C ASP A 137 8.40 -8.72 5.28
N ARG A 138 7.76 -9.84 5.62
CA ARG A 138 6.86 -10.63 4.75
C ARG A 138 5.65 -11.11 5.54
N PRO A 139 4.62 -10.28 5.72
CA PRO A 139 3.47 -10.64 6.55
C PRO A 139 2.70 -11.84 5.96
N SER A 140 2.58 -11.91 4.64
CA SER A 140 1.80 -12.93 3.92
C SER A 140 2.36 -14.35 3.97
N GLU A 141 3.67 -14.55 4.18
CA GLU A 141 4.28 -15.90 4.21
C GLU A 141 3.77 -16.78 5.37
N ASN A 142 3.16 -16.17 6.39
CA ASN A 142 2.62 -16.89 7.55
C ASN A 142 1.10 -17.07 7.50
N PHE A 143 0.43 -16.62 6.44
CA PHE A 143 -1.03 -16.68 6.34
C PHE A 143 -1.46 -17.94 5.59
N ASP A 144 -2.46 -18.64 6.13
CA ASP A 144 -3.03 -19.86 5.55
C ASP A 144 -4.22 -19.50 4.66
N PHE A 145 -3.93 -18.98 3.46
CA PHE A 145 -4.96 -18.67 2.48
C PHE A 145 -5.53 -19.97 1.92
N ALA A 146 -6.82 -20.21 2.16
CA ALA A 146 -7.53 -21.38 1.65
C ALA A 146 -7.93 -21.20 0.19
N GLY A 147 -8.27 -19.97 -0.22
CA GLY A 147 -8.69 -19.63 -1.58
C GLY A 147 -8.51 -18.14 -1.88
N GLY A 148 -8.95 -17.71 -3.06
CA GLY A 148 -8.95 -16.29 -3.44
C GLY A 148 -9.79 -16.01 -4.66
N VAL A 149 -10.09 -14.74 -4.92
CA VAL A 149 -10.82 -14.30 -6.12
C VAL A 149 -10.15 -13.06 -6.70
N VAL A 150 -10.37 -12.82 -7.99
CA VAL A 150 -10.06 -11.54 -8.64
C VAL A 150 -11.39 -10.90 -9.04
N ALA A 151 -11.67 -9.73 -8.49
CA ALA A 151 -12.91 -8.98 -8.71
C ALA A 151 -12.59 -7.58 -9.23
N ASP A 152 -13.60 -6.87 -9.74
CA ASP A 152 -13.46 -5.45 -10.06
C ASP A 152 -13.44 -4.60 -8.77
N THR A 153 -12.62 -3.55 -8.73
CA THR A 153 -12.55 -2.66 -7.56
C THR A 153 -13.89 -2.02 -7.22
N ASP A 154 -14.72 -1.70 -8.22
CA ASP A 154 -16.05 -1.10 -8.01
C ASP A 154 -17.01 -2.08 -7.33
N ASP A 155 -16.94 -3.37 -7.68
CA ASP A 155 -17.76 -4.41 -7.05
C ASP A 155 -17.38 -4.63 -5.58
N PHE A 156 -16.07 -4.66 -5.29
CA PHE A 156 -15.57 -4.78 -3.92
C PHE A 156 -16.00 -3.57 -3.06
N ASP A 157 -15.78 -2.37 -3.56
CA ASP A 157 -16.09 -1.12 -2.87
C ASP A 157 -17.61 -0.93 -2.70
N TRP A 158 -18.41 -1.32 -3.69
CA TRP A 158 -19.87 -1.36 -3.56
C TRP A 158 -20.33 -2.36 -2.49
N ALA A 159 -19.75 -3.56 -2.44
CA ALA A 159 -20.08 -4.57 -1.42
C ALA A 159 -19.78 -4.09 0.00
N VAL A 160 -18.61 -3.46 0.19
CA VAL A 160 -18.21 -2.86 1.48
C VAL A 160 -19.18 -1.76 1.90
N ARG A 161 -19.55 -0.86 0.98
CA ARG A 161 -20.51 0.22 1.27
C ARG A 161 -21.91 -0.31 1.58
N ALA A 162 -22.34 -1.38 0.92
CA ALA A 162 -23.62 -2.00 1.20
C ALA A 162 -23.68 -2.51 2.64
N ALA A 163 -22.61 -3.17 3.10
CA ALA A 163 -22.48 -3.68 4.45
C ALA A 163 -22.33 -2.58 5.53
N ASP A 164 -21.62 -1.49 5.23
CA ASP A 164 -21.44 -0.31 6.10
C ASP A 164 -22.78 0.34 6.53
N MET A 165 -23.87 0.08 5.78
CA MET A 165 -25.21 0.57 6.13
C MET A 165 -25.88 -0.23 7.26
N VAL A 166 -25.45 -1.47 7.51
CA VAL A 166 -26.19 -2.42 8.37
C VAL A 166 -25.39 -2.96 9.55
N SER A 167 -24.06 -2.96 9.48
CA SER A 167 -23.19 -3.54 10.53
C SER A 167 -21.87 -2.80 10.67
N ASP A 168 -21.17 -3.06 11.78
CA ASP A 168 -19.77 -2.64 11.99
C ASP A 168 -18.77 -3.71 11.48
N HIS A 169 -19.29 -4.91 11.15
CA HIS A 169 -18.49 -6.05 10.73
C HIS A 169 -18.96 -6.64 9.41
N LEU A 170 -18.00 -7.16 8.66
CA LEU A 170 -18.23 -7.80 7.36
C LEU A 170 -17.63 -9.19 7.34
N ALA A 171 -18.45 -10.20 7.06
CA ALA A 171 -17.96 -11.52 6.74
C ALA A 171 -17.62 -11.58 5.25
N LEU A 172 -16.37 -11.89 4.95
CA LEU A 172 -15.91 -12.23 3.60
C LEU A 172 -15.67 -13.73 3.54
N GLY A 173 -16.05 -14.36 2.44
CA GLY A 173 -15.78 -15.78 2.26
C GLY A 173 -15.87 -16.26 0.83
N ILE A 174 -15.42 -17.50 0.65
CA ILE A 174 -15.42 -18.22 -0.61
C ILE A 174 -16.12 -19.54 -0.36
N ASP A 175 -17.19 -19.78 -1.11
CA ASP A 175 -17.88 -21.07 -1.18
C ASP A 175 -17.20 -21.92 -2.25
N ALA A 176 -16.57 -23.02 -1.83
CA ALA A 176 -15.82 -23.88 -2.74
C ALA A 176 -16.69 -24.86 -3.53
N GLU A 177 -17.96 -25.06 -3.14
CA GLU A 177 -18.88 -25.92 -3.89
C GLU A 177 -19.55 -25.14 -5.02
N GLU A 178 -19.85 -23.86 -4.79
CA GLU A 178 -20.52 -22.97 -5.73
C GLU A 178 -19.56 -22.08 -6.54
N ASP A 179 -18.24 -22.18 -6.31
CA ASP A 179 -17.19 -21.34 -6.91
C ASP A 179 -17.55 -19.84 -6.81
N ALA A 180 -17.97 -19.40 -5.62
CA ALA A 180 -18.53 -18.07 -5.40
C ALA A 180 -17.83 -17.33 -4.25
N PHE A 181 -17.65 -16.02 -4.43
CA PHE A 181 -17.28 -15.11 -3.35
C PHE A 181 -18.55 -14.53 -2.73
N PHE A 182 -18.59 -14.45 -1.42
CA PHE A 182 -19.72 -13.87 -0.71
C PHE A 182 -19.29 -12.84 0.32
N VAL A 183 -20.21 -11.90 0.52
CA VAL A 183 -20.10 -10.80 1.47
C VAL A 183 -21.39 -10.79 2.30
N GLU A 184 -21.25 -10.86 3.62
CA GLU A 184 -22.39 -10.87 4.55
C GLU A 184 -22.18 -9.91 5.70
N ALA A 185 -23.21 -9.14 6.02
CA ALA A 185 -23.24 -8.27 7.19
C ALA A 185 -24.60 -8.40 7.87
N GLU A 186 -24.59 -8.76 9.15
CA GLU A 186 -25.79 -8.88 9.97
C GLU A 186 -25.89 -7.68 10.91
N GLY A 187 -27.07 -7.05 10.92
CA GLY A 187 -27.38 -5.89 11.74
C GLY A 187 -28.44 -6.20 12.79
N ASP A 188 -28.81 -5.19 13.59
CA ASP A 188 -29.89 -5.34 14.59
C ASP A 188 -31.28 -5.49 13.94
N THR A 189 -31.46 -4.95 12.73
CA THR A 189 -32.76 -4.84 12.06
C THR A 189 -32.71 -5.28 10.60
N ASP A 190 -31.62 -4.95 9.90
CA ASP A 190 -31.43 -5.20 8.48
C ASP A 190 -30.16 -6.02 8.28
N ASP A 191 -30.17 -6.90 7.27
CA ASP A 191 -29.05 -7.75 6.90
C ASP A 191 -28.70 -7.52 5.42
N VAL A 192 -27.42 -7.67 5.08
CA VAL A 192 -26.91 -7.60 3.71
C VAL A 192 -26.21 -8.92 3.38
N SER A 193 -26.55 -9.47 2.22
CA SER A 193 -25.89 -10.62 1.63
C SER A 193 -25.69 -10.36 0.14
N LEU A 194 -24.46 -10.50 -0.30
CA LEU A 194 -24.05 -10.44 -1.70
C LEU A 194 -23.29 -11.71 -2.03
N VAL A 195 -23.55 -12.26 -3.21
CA VAL A 195 -22.81 -13.39 -3.77
C VAL A 195 -22.39 -13.01 -5.18
N LEU A 196 -21.10 -13.06 -5.45
CA LEU A 196 -20.49 -12.91 -6.76
C LEU A 196 -20.08 -14.31 -7.23
N THR A 197 -20.68 -14.74 -8.34
CA THR A 197 -20.40 -16.04 -8.94
C THR A 197 -19.23 -15.95 -9.91
N ALA A 198 -18.76 -17.08 -10.44
CA ALA A 198 -17.69 -17.10 -11.44
C ALA A 198 -17.99 -16.27 -12.71
N ASP A 199 -19.26 -15.97 -13.03
CA ASP A 199 -19.63 -15.09 -14.15
C ASP A 199 -19.46 -13.60 -13.82
N ASP A 200 -19.44 -13.24 -12.53
CA ASP A 200 -19.26 -11.88 -12.03
C ASP A 200 -17.78 -11.57 -11.70
N LEU A 201 -16.92 -12.60 -11.68
CA LEU A 201 -15.53 -12.51 -11.24
C LEU A 201 -14.56 -12.71 -12.41
N VAL A 202 -13.39 -12.08 -12.31
CA VAL A 202 -12.30 -12.27 -13.29
C VAL A 202 -11.66 -13.65 -13.11
N GLU A 203 -11.43 -14.05 -11.85
CA GLU A 203 -10.90 -15.35 -11.49
C GLU A 203 -11.47 -15.83 -10.14
N VAL A 204 -11.68 -17.13 -10.01
CA VAL A 204 -11.98 -17.80 -8.74
C VAL A 204 -10.95 -18.90 -8.51
N ARG A 205 -10.31 -18.87 -7.34
CA ARG A 205 -9.44 -19.92 -6.81
C ARG A 205 -10.19 -20.58 -5.65
N PRO A 206 -10.88 -21.71 -5.90
CA PRO A 206 -11.79 -22.30 -4.93
C PRO A 206 -11.07 -22.74 -3.66
N GLY A 207 -11.68 -22.45 -2.52
CA GLY A 207 -11.17 -22.85 -1.21
C GLY A 207 -12.07 -22.31 -0.11
N GLU A 208 -12.70 -23.24 0.64
CA GLU A 208 -13.68 -22.89 1.67
C GLU A 208 -13.04 -21.97 2.71
N ALA A 209 -13.51 -20.73 2.76
CA ALA A 209 -12.98 -19.70 3.64
C ALA A 209 -14.09 -18.80 4.14
N ARG A 210 -14.04 -18.46 5.43
CA ARG A 210 -14.91 -17.42 5.99
C ARG A 210 -14.19 -16.73 7.14
N SER A 211 -14.12 -15.40 7.07
CA SER A 211 -13.55 -14.57 8.12
C SER A 211 -14.35 -13.29 8.30
N LEU A 212 -14.45 -12.83 9.54
CA LEU A 212 -15.15 -11.60 9.92
C LEU A 212 -14.13 -10.46 10.05
N PHE A 213 -14.38 -9.30 9.46
CA PHE A 213 -13.49 -8.14 9.47
C PHE A 213 -14.19 -6.89 9.98
N SER A 214 -13.42 -5.88 10.41
CA SER A 214 -13.98 -4.57 10.76
C SER A 214 -14.24 -3.76 9.49
N LEU A 215 -15.46 -3.24 9.34
CA LEU A 215 -15.81 -2.41 8.18
C LEU A 215 -15.01 -1.12 8.14
N ASP A 216 -14.67 -0.52 9.29
CA ASP A 216 -13.83 0.69 9.34
C ASP A 216 -12.56 0.60 8.47
N TYR A 217 -11.85 -0.54 8.50
CA TYR A 217 -10.64 -0.73 7.69
C TYR A 217 -10.97 -0.99 6.21
N LEU A 218 -11.95 -1.86 5.92
CA LEU A 218 -12.32 -2.17 4.55
C LEU A 218 -12.91 -0.95 3.83
N SER A 219 -13.68 -0.13 4.54
CA SER A 219 -14.31 1.10 4.03
C SER A 219 -13.28 2.17 3.68
N VAL A 220 -12.21 2.36 4.46
CA VAL A 220 -11.14 3.31 4.09
C VAL A 220 -10.29 2.79 2.94
N ILE A 221 -10.02 1.48 2.89
CA ILE A 221 -9.27 0.84 1.80
C ILE A 221 -10.07 0.95 0.49
N GLY A 222 -11.34 0.53 0.48
CA GLY A 222 -12.20 0.57 -0.71
C GLY A 222 -12.38 1.98 -1.27
N ARG A 223 -12.50 3.00 -0.41
CA ARG A 223 -12.59 4.41 -0.85
C ARG A 223 -11.31 4.96 -1.46
N ALA A 224 -10.15 4.41 -1.11
CA ALA A 224 -8.85 4.87 -1.60
C ALA A 224 -8.45 4.21 -2.93
N MET A 225 -9.01 3.03 -3.23
CA MET A 225 -8.70 2.32 -4.48
C MET A 225 -9.11 3.14 -5.71
N PRO A 226 -8.27 3.18 -6.76
CA PRO A 226 -8.72 3.61 -8.07
C PRO A 226 -9.84 2.69 -8.62
N SER A 227 -10.76 3.26 -9.38
CA SER A 227 -11.79 2.49 -10.10
C SER A 227 -11.20 1.72 -11.28
N ASP A 228 -11.97 0.79 -11.82
CA ASP A 228 -11.65 0.06 -13.06
C ASP A 228 -10.33 -0.76 -12.96
N LEU A 229 -10.03 -1.34 -11.79
CA LEU A 229 -8.88 -2.22 -11.58
C LEU A 229 -9.32 -3.62 -11.15
N ASP A 230 -8.48 -4.61 -11.46
CA ASP A 230 -8.63 -5.97 -10.95
C ASP A 230 -8.02 -6.06 -9.54
N VAL A 231 -8.83 -6.41 -8.53
CA VAL A 231 -8.40 -6.63 -7.15
C VAL A 231 -8.34 -8.13 -6.81
N ASP A 232 -7.14 -8.61 -6.46
CA ASP A 232 -6.89 -9.94 -5.93
C ASP A 232 -7.20 -9.96 -4.42
N LEU A 233 -8.22 -10.72 -4.05
CA LEU A 233 -8.61 -11.00 -2.67
C LEU A 233 -8.19 -12.42 -2.29
N ARG A 234 -7.33 -12.57 -1.28
CA ARG A 234 -6.95 -13.89 -0.74
C ARG A 234 -7.46 -14.06 0.68
N LEU A 235 -8.14 -15.19 0.92
CA LEU A 235 -8.89 -15.45 2.14
C LEU A 235 -8.53 -16.79 2.76
N GLY A 236 -8.58 -16.82 4.09
CA GLY A 236 -8.52 -18.03 4.90
C GLY A 236 -9.52 -17.95 6.05
N THR A 237 -9.68 -19.05 6.79
CA THR A 237 -10.57 -19.10 7.96
C THR A 237 -9.84 -18.58 9.19
N GLU A 238 -10.37 -17.51 9.80
CA GLU A 238 -9.72 -16.79 10.92
C GLU A 238 -8.29 -16.32 10.58
N GLN A 239 -8.02 -16.06 9.30
CA GLN A 239 -6.76 -15.49 8.79
C GLN A 239 -6.97 -14.06 8.29
N PRO A 240 -5.90 -13.24 8.24
CA PRO A 240 -5.96 -11.94 7.58
C PRO A 240 -6.40 -12.08 6.12
N VAL A 241 -7.22 -11.15 5.63
CA VAL A 241 -7.47 -11.00 4.20
C VAL A 241 -6.29 -10.26 3.57
N ALA A 242 -5.83 -10.72 2.41
CA ALA A 242 -4.97 -9.94 1.53
C ALA A 242 -5.83 -9.28 0.45
N ILE A 243 -5.58 -8.00 0.19
CA ILE A 243 -6.22 -7.22 -0.86
C ILE A 243 -5.08 -6.61 -1.67
N GLU A 244 -4.89 -7.11 -2.88
CA GLU A 244 -3.73 -6.83 -3.72
C GLU A 244 -4.19 -6.34 -5.09
N TYR A 245 -3.57 -5.28 -5.60
CA TYR A 245 -3.82 -4.81 -6.96
C TYR A 245 -2.64 -3.99 -7.48
N GLU A 246 -2.59 -3.85 -8.79
CA GLU A 246 -1.62 -3.05 -9.51
C GLU A 246 -2.27 -1.75 -10.00
N PHE A 247 -1.49 -0.69 -10.08
CA PHE A 247 -1.92 0.64 -10.54
C PHE A 247 -0.80 1.30 -11.34
N ALA A 248 -1.09 2.47 -11.93
CA ALA A 248 -0.13 3.23 -12.74
C ALA A 248 0.52 2.37 -13.85
N ASP A 249 -0.31 1.74 -14.69
CA ASP A 249 0.12 0.87 -15.79
C ASP A 249 1.08 -0.25 -15.34
N GLU A 250 0.71 -0.96 -14.26
CA GLU A 250 1.49 -2.06 -13.64
C GLU A 250 2.82 -1.62 -12.99
N ALA A 251 3.17 -0.34 -13.03
CA ALA A 251 4.39 0.18 -12.40
C ALA A 251 4.23 0.44 -10.89
N GLY A 252 3.02 0.36 -10.36
CA GLY A 252 2.71 0.41 -8.94
C GLY A 252 1.97 -0.84 -8.48
N SER A 253 2.29 -1.34 -7.29
CA SER A 253 1.55 -2.43 -6.64
C SER A 253 1.31 -2.11 -5.17
N VAL A 254 0.17 -2.55 -4.64
CA VAL A 254 -0.16 -2.41 -3.23
C VAL A 254 -0.77 -3.68 -2.68
N ALA A 255 -0.38 -4.02 -1.45
CA ALA A 255 -0.94 -5.11 -0.68
C ALA A 255 -1.41 -4.61 0.68
N TYR A 256 -2.72 -4.73 0.93
CA TYR A 256 -3.30 -4.53 2.25
C TYR A 256 -3.51 -5.87 2.94
N PHE A 257 -3.20 -5.92 4.23
CA PHE A 257 -3.55 -7.06 5.08
C PHE A 257 -4.41 -6.58 6.23
N VAL A 258 -5.59 -7.17 6.40
CA VAL A 258 -6.51 -6.82 7.48
C VAL A 258 -6.79 -8.05 8.32
N ALA A 259 -6.47 -7.99 9.61
CA ALA A 259 -6.68 -9.09 10.54
C ALA A 259 -8.18 -9.31 10.81
N PRO A 260 -8.60 -10.58 10.95
CA PRO A 260 -9.99 -10.88 11.24
C PRO A 260 -10.32 -10.54 12.70
N ARG A 261 -11.58 -10.25 12.94
CA ARG A 261 -12.17 -10.25 14.27
C ARG A 261 -12.35 -11.69 14.72
N ILE A 262 -11.76 -12.02 15.87
CA ILE A 262 -11.96 -13.32 16.50
C ILE A 262 -13.38 -13.38 17.04
N SER A 263 -14.24 -14.12 16.36
CA SER A 263 -15.57 -14.47 16.84
C SER A 263 -15.44 -15.43 18.02
N ARG A 264 -15.60 -14.94 19.25
CA ARG A 264 -15.78 -15.83 20.40
C ARG A 264 -17.14 -16.51 20.26
N ARG A 265 -17.16 -17.74 19.77
CA ARG A 265 -18.26 -18.67 20.00
C ARG A 265 -18.42 -18.97 21.50
#